data_AF-A0A4Y3PLG7-F1
#
_entry.id   AF-A0A4Y3PLG7-F1
#
_cell.length_a   1.000
_cell.length_b   1.000
_cell.length_c   1.000
_cell.angle_alpha   90.00
_cell.angle_beta   90.00
_cell.angle_gamma   90.00
#
_symmetry.space_group_name_H-M   'P 1'
#
loop_
_entity.id
_entity.type
_entity.pdbx_description
1 polymer ?
#
loop_
_entity_poly.entity_id
_entity_poly.type
_entity_poly.pdbx_seq_one_letter_code
_entity_poly.pdbx_strand_id
1 'polypeptide(L)'
;MMAKSAIELVNRCYQETNGLSLVSLEELKEAFIKYVFGDYQEEFTVHYDLEEFYEHLNQLQLTNCRRDFDKAVEEWYIVEYGSGYSNANYHDILFTLVKEAVVQYQSQNRTALIRDVTKLLTMPSGFVVRWRSGLLKERSLSHYFKYLMKLGVRTQEDIETLVDMWLLEYPNAFDKKQQELFANPPRRGRPNNVELALLIELAAKVKPEMTQQERERLRKIYYYHRKSLTVREMVEKFEKYIRGKNKSNDSQVG
;
A
#
# COMPACT_ATOMS: atom_id res chain seq x y z
N MET A 1 -17.14 28.99 11.98
CA MET A 1 -16.72 28.99 13.43
C MET A 1 -15.22 29.10 13.43
N MET A 2 -14.61 30.11 14.06
CA MET A 2 -13.15 30.32 13.94
C MET A 2 -12.32 29.16 14.49
N ALA A 3 -11.19 28.87 13.84
CA ALA A 3 -10.29 27.80 14.26
C ALA A 3 -9.64 28.15 15.61
N LYS A 4 -9.46 27.17 16.48
CA LYS A 4 -8.88 27.36 17.82
C LYS A 4 -7.39 27.02 17.89
N SER A 5 -6.86 26.38 16.84
CA SER A 5 -5.44 26.03 16.73
C SER A 5 -5.02 25.93 15.26
N ALA A 6 -3.72 26.08 14.99
CA ALA A 6 -3.17 25.89 13.66
C ALA A 6 -3.46 24.47 13.12
N ILE A 7 -3.38 23.44 13.97
CA ILE A 7 -3.71 22.05 13.62
C ILE A 7 -5.18 21.91 13.17
N GLU A 8 -6.10 22.58 13.86
CA GLU A 8 -7.51 22.58 13.45
C GLU A 8 -7.69 23.23 12.08
N LEU A 9 -6.99 24.33 11.82
CA LEU A 9 -7.04 25.05 10.55
C LEU A 9 -6.46 24.20 9.41
N VAL A 10 -5.33 23.52 9.64
CA VAL A 10 -4.75 22.55 8.69
C VAL A 10 -5.72 21.39 8.44
N ASN A 11 -6.41 20.89 9.47
CA ASN A 11 -7.38 19.82 9.31
C ASN A 11 -8.58 20.23 8.46
N ARG A 12 -9.06 21.47 8.57
CA ARG A 12 -10.13 22.01 7.71
C ARG A 12 -9.65 22.17 6.27
N CYS A 13 -8.48 22.77 6.07
CA CYS A 13 -7.83 22.84 4.76
C CYS A 13 -7.70 21.45 4.13
N TYR A 14 -7.25 20.45 4.90
CA TYR A 14 -7.14 19.08 4.43
C TYR A 14 -8.50 18.50 4.04
N GLN A 15 -9.57 18.77 4.79
CA GLN A 15 -10.90 18.28 4.47
C GLN A 15 -11.47 18.88 3.18
N GLU A 16 -11.21 20.17 2.94
CA GLU A 16 -11.64 20.87 1.72
C GLU A 16 -10.80 20.47 0.50
N THR A 17 -9.48 20.32 0.69
CA THR A 17 -8.54 19.98 -0.39
C THR A 17 -8.61 18.49 -0.75
N ASN A 18 -8.74 17.59 0.23
CA ASN A 18 -8.76 16.13 0.02
C ASN A 18 -10.18 15.54 -0.07
N GLY A 19 -10.93 16.05 -1.04
CA GLY A 19 -12.20 15.47 -1.42
C GLY A 19 -12.06 14.12 -2.14
N LEU A 20 -11.01 13.90 -2.94
CA LEU A 20 -10.95 12.75 -3.88
C LEU A 20 -9.55 12.17 -4.18
N SER A 21 -8.46 12.72 -3.64
CA SER A 21 -7.08 12.32 -4.02
C SER A 21 -6.12 12.18 -2.83
N LEU A 22 -4.98 11.52 -3.07
CA LEU A 22 -3.83 11.53 -2.18
C LEU A 22 -3.04 12.82 -2.44
N VAL A 23 -2.93 13.69 -1.44
CA VAL A 23 -2.15 14.93 -1.51
C VAL A 23 -0.85 14.75 -0.72
N SER A 24 0.26 15.06 -1.37
CA SER A 24 1.59 15.02 -0.75
C SER A 24 1.75 16.10 0.31
N LEU A 25 2.75 15.95 1.18
CA LEU A 25 3.02 16.94 2.23
C LEU A 25 3.30 18.33 1.64
N GLU A 26 4.08 18.41 0.57
CA GLU A 26 4.43 19.68 -0.06
C GLU A 26 3.24 20.34 -0.76
N GLU A 27 2.39 19.56 -1.44
CA GLU A 27 1.13 20.07 -2.00
C GLU A 27 0.20 20.58 -0.90
N LEU A 28 0.13 19.91 0.25
CA LEU A 28 -0.67 20.38 1.40
C LEU A 28 -0.12 21.67 1.99
N LYS A 29 1.21 21.84 2.08
CA LYS A 29 1.84 23.10 2.52
C LYS A 29 1.45 24.27 1.61
N GLU A 30 1.50 24.06 0.30
CA GLU A 30 1.09 25.09 -0.66
C GLU A 30 -0.41 25.39 -0.61
N ALA A 31 -1.24 24.34 -0.50
CA ALA A 31 -2.69 24.47 -0.38
C ALA A 31 -3.08 25.21 0.91
N PHE A 32 -2.38 24.95 2.01
CA PHE A 32 -2.66 25.58 3.30
C PHE A 32 -2.49 27.10 3.27
N ILE A 33 -1.43 27.61 2.64
CA ILE A 33 -1.23 29.05 2.49
C ILE A 33 -2.37 29.67 1.67
N LYS A 34 -2.74 29.05 0.55
CA LYS A 34 -3.83 29.52 -0.31
C LYS A 34 -5.17 29.52 0.41
N TYR A 35 -5.43 28.48 1.21
CA TYR A 35 -6.65 28.35 1.99
C TYR A 35 -6.77 29.44 3.06
N VAL A 36 -5.70 29.69 3.82
CA VAL A 36 -5.72 30.67 4.91
C VAL A 36 -5.96 32.09 4.40
N PHE A 37 -5.30 32.49 3.32
CA PHE A 37 -5.45 33.84 2.73
C PHE A 37 -6.56 33.93 1.66
N GLY A 38 -7.27 32.83 1.42
CA GLY A 38 -8.44 32.76 0.55
C GLY A 38 -9.67 32.47 1.38
N ASP A 39 -10.18 31.24 1.27
CA ASP A 39 -11.45 30.81 1.87
C ASP A 39 -11.57 31.15 3.37
N TYR A 40 -10.51 30.93 4.16
CA TYR A 40 -10.55 31.22 5.60
C TYR A 40 -10.59 32.72 5.91
N GLN A 41 -9.80 33.53 5.19
CA GLN A 41 -9.83 34.97 5.34
C GLN A 41 -11.19 35.54 4.92
N GLU A 42 -11.79 35.01 3.85
CA GLU A 42 -13.15 35.36 3.43
C GLU A 42 -14.18 34.99 4.52
N GLU A 43 -14.15 33.77 5.08
CA GLU A 43 -15.04 33.38 6.20
C GLU A 43 -14.88 34.33 7.41
N PHE A 44 -13.64 34.69 7.72
CA PHE A 44 -13.31 35.55 8.85
C PHE A 44 -13.84 36.97 8.66
N THR A 45 -13.58 37.55 7.49
CA THR A 45 -13.91 38.95 7.17
C THR A 45 -15.42 39.21 6.98
N VAL A 46 -16.25 38.18 6.94
CA VAL A 46 -17.71 38.32 7.03
C VAL A 46 -18.14 38.88 8.40
N HIS A 47 -17.39 38.60 9.47
CA HIS A 47 -17.78 38.91 10.84
C HIS A 47 -16.82 39.87 11.55
N TYR A 48 -15.61 40.03 11.02
CA TYR A 48 -14.49 40.74 11.64
C TYR A 48 -13.72 41.53 10.57
N ASP A 49 -12.85 42.45 10.98
CA ASP A 49 -12.02 43.18 10.02
C ASP A 49 -10.69 42.46 9.72
N LEU A 50 -9.89 43.08 8.84
CA LEU A 50 -8.61 42.53 8.42
C LEU A 50 -7.54 42.62 9.52
N GLU A 51 -7.61 43.61 10.41
CA GLU A 51 -6.66 43.73 11.52
C GLU A 51 -6.88 42.59 12.53
N GLU A 52 -8.15 42.32 12.86
CA GLU A 52 -8.57 41.19 13.70
C GLU A 52 -8.16 39.84 13.09
N PHE A 53 -8.15 39.72 11.76
CA PHE A 53 -7.65 38.51 11.09
C PHE A 53 -6.15 38.26 11.35
N TYR A 54 -5.31 39.29 11.22
CA TYR A 54 -3.88 39.17 11.52
C TYR A 54 -3.61 38.94 13.01
N GLU A 55 -4.38 39.57 13.90
CA GLU A 55 -4.33 39.25 15.34
C GLU A 55 -4.70 37.80 15.62
N HIS A 56 -5.72 37.29 14.92
CA HIS A 56 -6.13 35.90 15.03
C HIS A 56 -5.04 34.94 14.54
N LEU A 57 -4.39 35.21 13.39
CA LEU A 57 -3.23 34.42 12.95
C LEU A 57 -2.08 34.45 13.97
N ASN A 58 -1.86 35.58 14.63
CA ASN A 58 -0.88 35.69 15.71
C ASN A 58 -1.25 34.79 16.92
N GLN A 59 -2.52 34.75 17.32
CA GLN A 59 -3.01 33.84 18.36
C GLN A 59 -2.80 32.36 18.00
N LEU A 60 -2.93 32.02 16.72
CA LEU A 60 -2.66 30.68 16.19
C LEU A 60 -1.16 30.38 16.01
N GLN A 61 -0.27 31.32 16.35
CA GLN A 61 1.18 31.25 16.15
C GLN A 61 1.60 31.16 14.67
N LEU A 62 0.82 31.76 13.77
CA LEU A 62 1.04 31.78 12.32
C LEU A 62 1.54 33.16 11.85
N THR A 63 2.62 33.66 12.47
CA THR A 63 3.09 35.04 12.26
C THR A 63 4.10 35.17 11.12
N ASN A 64 4.99 34.19 10.95
CA ASN A 64 6.07 34.22 9.96
C ASN A 64 5.66 33.57 8.64
N CYS A 65 4.36 33.62 8.31
CA CYS A 65 3.71 33.01 7.14
C CYS A 65 4.35 31.68 6.77
N ARG A 66 5.20 31.63 5.74
CA ARG A 66 5.75 30.38 5.19
C ARG A 66 6.32 29.43 6.25
N ARG A 67 7.17 29.92 7.16
CA ARG A 67 7.82 29.05 8.15
C ARG A 67 6.82 28.42 9.12
N ASP A 68 5.93 29.24 9.65
CA ASP A 68 5.00 28.80 10.69
C ASP A 68 3.88 27.94 10.08
N PHE A 69 3.50 28.21 8.83
CA PHE A 69 2.54 27.42 8.07
C PHE A 69 3.09 26.04 7.70
N ASP A 70 4.32 25.98 7.17
CA ASP A 70 4.98 24.71 6.86
C ASP A 70 5.10 23.85 8.13
N LYS A 71 5.49 24.49 9.25
CA LYS A 71 5.59 23.84 10.56
C LYS A 71 4.23 23.32 11.05
N ALA A 72 3.16 24.10 10.93
CA ALA A 72 1.82 23.66 11.34
C ALA A 72 1.35 22.44 10.53
N VAL A 73 1.64 22.40 9.23
CA VAL A 73 1.34 21.26 8.37
C VAL A 73 2.16 20.03 8.74
N GLU A 74 3.45 20.20 9.03
CA GLU A 74 4.33 19.12 9.50
C GLU A 74 3.89 18.55 10.85
N GLU A 75 3.54 19.41 11.80
CA GLU A 75 3.01 19.00 13.11
C GLU A 75 1.70 18.22 12.97
N TRP A 76 0.77 18.73 12.16
CA TRP A 76 -0.48 18.02 11.83
C TRP A 76 -0.19 16.66 11.20
N TYR A 77 0.77 16.60 10.28
CA TYR A 77 1.16 15.36 9.61
C TYR A 77 1.70 14.33 10.60
N ILE A 78 2.55 14.75 11.54
CA ILE A 78 3.08 13.89 12.61
C ILE A 78 1.97 13.41 13.54
N VAL A 79 1.00 14.26 13.89
CA VAL A 79 -0.14 13.87 14.74
C VAL A 79 -1.01 12.81 14.06
N GLU A 80 -1.29 12.98 12.77
CA GLU A 80 -2.14 12.04 12.02
C GLU A 80 -1.42 10.73 11.67
N TYR A 81 -0.11 10.78 11.41
CA TYR A 81 0.70 9.65 10.95
C TYR A 81 1.48 8.92 12.07
N GLY A 82 1.87 9.64 13.12
CA GLY A 82 2.81 9.19 14.16
C GLY A 82 4.25 9.62 13.86
N SER A 83 5.06 9.77 14.92
CA SER A 83 6.49 10.10 14.81
C SER A 83 7.33 8.86 14.50
N GLY A 84 8.20 8.90 13.48
CA GLY A 84 9.34 7.97 13.36
C GLY A 84 9.31 6.92 12.24
N TYR A 85 8.41 7.00 11.27
CA TYR A 85 8.41 6.09 10.11
C TYR A 85 9.12 6.72 8.90
N SER A 86 10.45 6.76 8.95
CA SER A 86 11.30 7.09 7.79
C SER A 86 11.40 5.93 6.78
N ASN A 87 10.94 4.73 7.16
CA ASN A 87 10.90 3.54 6.30
C ASN A 87 9.44 3.19 6.00
N ALA A 88 9.13 2.97 4.72
CA ALA A 88 7.79 2.63 4.22
C ALA A 88 7.34 1.24 4.73
N ASN A 89 6.86 1.19 5.97
CA ASN A 89 6.23 0.01 6.53
C ASN A 89 4.78 -0.03 6.07
N TYR A 90 4.53 -0.70 4.96
CA TYR A 90 3.19 -0.94 4.46
C TYR A 90 2.46 -1.96 5.33
N HIS A 91 1.24 -1.64 5.73
CA HIS A 91 0.40 -2.57 6.47
C HIS A 91 -0.01 -3.76 5.58
N ASP A 92 -0.04 -4.98 6.11
CA ASP A 92 -0.30 -6.25 5.38
C ASP A 92 -1.57 -6.24 4.52
N ILE A 93 -2.59 -5.48 4.95
CA ILE A 93 -3.84 -5.30 4.21
C ILE A 93 -3.59 -4.74 2.80
N LEU A 94 -2.58 -3.89 2.61
CA LEU A 94 -2.25 -3.29 1.33
C LEU A 94 -1.77 -4.34 0.33
N PHE A 95 -0.92 -5.28 0.73
CA PHE A 95 -0.51 -6.40 -0.13
C PHE A 95 -1.70 -7.30 -0.49
N THR A 96 -2.66 -7.45 0.42
CA THR A 96 -3.93 -8.14 0.13
C THR A 96 -4.75 -7.40 -0.93
N LEU A 97 -4.79 -6.06 -0.87
CA LEU A 97 -5.47 -5.23 -1.86
C LEU A 97 -4.76 -5.23 -3.22
N VAL A 98 -3.43 -5.30 -3.26
CA VAL A 98 -2.69 -5.49 -4.52
C VAL A 98 -3.08 -6.82 -5.17
N LYS A 99 -3.08 -7.91 -4.39
CA LYS A 99 -3.55 -9.22 -4.88
C LYS A 99 -4.99 -9.15 -5.38
N GLU A 100 -5.87 -8.44 -4.67
CA GLU A 100 -7.26 -8.26 -5.08
C GLU A 100 -7.36 -7.51 -6.40
N ALA A 101 -6.59 -6.43 -6.59
CA ALA A 101 -6.56 -5.69 -7.84
C ALA A 101 -6.12 -6.58 -9.01
N VAL A 102 -5.10 -7.44 -8.82
CA VAL A 102 -4.69 -8.43 -9.82
C VAL A 102 -5.84 -9.35 -10.21
N VAL A 103 -6.59 -9.87 -9.23
CA VAL A 103 -7.71 -10.78 -9.49
C VAL A 103 -8.88 -10.07 -10.16
N GLN A 104 -9.26 -8.90 -9.66
CA GLN A 104 -10.44 -8.16 -10.10
C GLN A 104 -10.24 -7.57 -11.49
N TYR A 105 -9.08 -7.00 -11.76
CA TYR A 105 -8.82 -6.27 -13.00
C TYR A 105 -7.97 -7.06 -14.00
N GLN A 106 -7.43 -8.22 -13.62
CA GLN A 106 -6.60 -9.08 -14.48
C GLN A 106 -5.45 -8.28 -15.13
N SER A 107 -4.78 -7.46 -14.33
CA SER A 107 -3.74 -6.55 -14.80
C SER A 107 -2.65 -7.33 -15.54
N GLN A 108 -2.27 -6.88 -16.73
CA GLN A 108 -1.37 -7.61 -17.64
C GLN A 108 0.11 -7.24 -17.48
N ASN A 109 0.40 -6.13 -16.79
CA ASN A 109 1.75 -5.61 -16.58
C ASN A 109 1.79 -4.67 -15.36
N ARG A 110 2.99 -4.27 -14.96
CA ARG A 110 3.24 -3.35 -13.82
C ARG A 110 2.41 -2.08 -13.92
N THR A 111 2.44 -1.40 -15.06
CA THR A 111 1.74 -0.12 -15.26
C THR A 111 0.23 -0.27 -15.12
N ALA A 112 -0.34 -1.35 -15.67
CA ALA A 112 -1.75 -1.68 -15.49
C ALA A 112 -2.07 -1.95 -14.02
N LEU A 113 -1.20 -2.70 -13.31
CA LEU A 113 -1.40 -3.00 -11.91
C LEU A 113 -1.36 -1.75 -11.02
N ILE A 114 -0.41 -0.84 -11.24
CA ILE A 114 -0.35 0.45 -10.53
C ILE A 114 -1.65 1.22 -10.73
N ARG A 115 -2.09 1.37 -11.99
CA ARG A 115 -3.36 2.04 -12.30
C ARG A 115 -4.54 1.39 -11.58
N ASP A 116 -4.60 0.07 -11.57
CA ASP A 116 -5.71 -0.69 -11.02
C ASP A 116 -5.71 -0.68 -9.49
N VAL A 117 -4.54 -0.71 -8.83
CA VAL A 117 -4.38 -0.49 -7.39
C VAL A 117 -4.75 0.94 -7.01
N THR A 118 -4.29 1.94 -7.77
CA THR A 118 -4.70 3.34 -7.56
C THR A 118 -6.21 3.46 -7.64
N LYS A 119 -6.85 2.91 -8.67
CA LYS A 119 -8.32 2.90 -8.78
C LYS A 119 -8.98 2.22 -7.58
N LEU A 120 -8.49 1.06 -7.16
CA LEU A 120 -9.03 0.33 -6.02
C LEU A 120 -8.93 1.16 -4.73
N LEU A 121 -7.82 1.89 -4.53
CA LEU A 121 -7.57 2.66 -3.33
C LEU A 121 -8.23 4.04 -3.33
N THR A 122 -8.38 4.72 -4.47
CA THR A 122 -8.82 6.12 -4.47
C THR A 122 -10.25 6.32 -4.98
N MET A 123 -10.80 5.39 -5.78
CA MET A 123 -12.14 5.56 -6.33
C MET A 123 -13.22 5.34 -5.28
N PRO A 124 -14.30 6.15 -5.28
CA PRO A 124 -15.43 5.98 -4.37
C PRO A 124 -16.16 4.64 -4.49
N SER A 125 -15.93 3.87 -5.56
CA SER A 125 -16.47 2.53 -5.82
C SER A 125 -15.51 1.39 -5.44
N GLY A 126 -14.27 1.71 -5.05
CA GLY A 126 -13.24 0.73 -4.69
C GLY A 126 -13.28 0.33 -3.22
N PHE A 127 -12.11 0.21 -2.61
CA PHE A 127 -11.94 -0.15 -1.20
C PHE A 127 -12.62 0.85 -0.25
N VAL A 128 -12.79 2.11 -0.69
CA VAL A 128 -13.55 3.15 0.01
C VAL A 128 -14.95 2.65 0.42
N VAL A 129 -15.67 1.95 -0.45
CA VAL A 129 -17.03 1.44 -0.16
C VAL A 129 -17.00 0.44 0.99
N ARG A 130 -16.06 -0.52 0.93
CA ARG A 130 -15.91 -1.56 1.95
C ARG A 130 -15.45 -0.98 3.29
N TRP A 131 -14.62 0.06 3.25
CA TRP A 131 -14.20 0.76 4.44
C TRP A 131 -15.37 1.54 5.08
N ARG A 132 -16.20 2.21 4.26
CA ARG A 132 -17.41 2.93 4.71
C ARG A 132 -18.48 2.00 5.26
N SER A 133 -18.64 0.79 4.72
CA SER A 133 -19.64 -0.18 5.18
C SER A 133 -19.25 -0.93 6.47
N GLY A 134 -18.06 -0.67 7.03
CA GLY A 134 -17.62 -1.20 8.32
C GLY A 134 -18.37 -0.65 9.54
N LEU A 135 -17.94 -1.05 10.75
CA LEU A 135 -18.59 -0.85 12.06
C LEU A 135 -18.92 0.61 12.46
N LEU A 136 -18.46 1.63 11.75
CA LEU A 136 -18.63 3.04 12.12
C LEU A 136 -19.27 3.81 10.96
N LYS A 137 -20.58 4.01 11.05
CA LYS A 137 -21.50 4.44 9.98
C LYS A 137 -21.34 5.89 9.46
N GLU A 138 -20.34 6.66 9.89
CA GLU A 138 -20.22 8.09 9.55
C GLU A 138 -18.78 8.55 9.34
N ARG A 139 -18.03 7.88 8.44
CA ARG A 139 -16.67 8.32 8.11
C ARG A 139 -16.61 9.06 6.78
N SER A 140 -16.19 10.33 6.83
CA SER A 140 -15.99 11.16 5.63
C SER A 140 -14.85 10.63 4.73
N LEU A 141 -14.78 11.11 3.49
CA LEU A 141 -13.73 10.71 2.55
C LEU A 141 -12.32 11.16 3.02
N SER A 142 -12.23 12.31 3.68
CA SER A 142 -10.97 12.78 4.28
C SER A 142 -10.48 11.82 5.38
N HIS A 143 -11.38 11.21 6.16
CA HIS A 143 -11.00 10.19 7.15
C HIS A 143 -10.48 8.90 6.49
N TYR A 144 -10.95 8.59 5.28
CA TYR A 144 -10.45 7.45 4.52
C TYR A 144 -9.01 7.69 4.04
N PHE A 145 -8.70 8.89 3.53
CA PHE A 145 -7.32 9.20 3.14
C PHE A 145 -6.36 9.25 4.33
N LYS A 146 -6.80 9.77 5.49
CA LYS A 146 -6.05 9.62 6.75
C LYS A 146 -5.81 8.16 7.13
N TYR A 147 -6.80 7.30 6.90
CA TYR A 147 -6.64 5.87 7.11
C TYR A 147 -5.61 5.25 6.16
N LEU A 148 -5.61 5.62 4.87
CA LEU A 148 -4.58 5.18 3.93
C LEU A 148 -3.17 5.66 4.33
N MET A 149 -3.04 6.90 4.79
CA MET A 149 -1.78 7.42 5.33
C MET A 149 -1.27 6.53 6.47
N LYS A 150 -2.13 6.13 7.40
CA LYS A 150 -1.78 5.20 8.50
C LYS A 150 -1.41 3.79 8.03
N LEU A 151 -1.86 3.37 6.86
CA LEU A 151 -1.45 2.10 6.25
C LEU A 151 -0.11 2.20 5.49
N GLY A 152 0.39 3.42 5.25
CA GLY A 152 1.63 3.67 4.51
C GLY A 152 1.46 4.23 3.09
N VAL A 153 0.24 4.60 2.68
CA VAL A 153 -0.02 5.21 1.35
C VAL A 153 -0.34 6.68 1.50
N ARG A 154 0.62 7.53 1.14
CA ARG A 154 0.57 9.00 1.29
C ARG A 154 0.56 9.69 -0.06
N THR A 155 1.31 9.15 -1.01
CA THR A 155 1.43 9.67 -2.38
C THR A 155 1.16 8.57 -3.41
N GLN A 156 1.09 8.96 -4.68
CA GLN A 156 1.07 7.99 -5.76
C GLN A 156 2.35 7.15 -5.82
N GLU A 157 3.50 7.74 -5.50
CA GLU A 157 4.79 7.04 -5.46
C GLU A 157 4.80 5.90 -4.41
N ASP A 158 4.08 6.06 -3.30
CA ASP A 158 3.91 4.99 -2.33
C ASP A 158 3.13 3.81 -2.91
N ILE A 159 2.19 4.04 -3.81
CA ILE A 159 1.46 2.96 -4.50
C ILE A 159 2.39 2.22 -5.45
N GLU A 160 3.23 2.96 -6.18
CA GLU A 160 4.22 2.35 -7.08
C GLU A 160 5.20 1.46 -6.31
N THR A 161 5.73 1.98 -5.20
CA THR A 161 6.67 1.27 -4.32
C THR A 161 6.03 0.04 -3.68
N LEU A 162 4.75 0.14 -3.25
CA LEU A 162 3.97 -1.00 -2.77
C LEU A 162 3.83 -2.10 -3.85
N VAL A 163 3.50 -1.71 -5.08
CA VAL A 163 3.37 -2.65 -6.20
C VAL A 163 4.72 -3.30 -6.52
N ASP A 164 5.80 -2.52 -6.53
CA ASP A 164 7.14 -3.04 -6.80
C ASP A 164 7.57 -4.07 -5.77
N MET A 165 7.37 -3.78 -4.47
CA MET A 165 7.67 -4.74 -3.41
C MET A 165 6.84 -6.02 -3.53
N TRP A 166 5.54 -5.89 -3.84
CA TRP A 166 4.71 -7.07 -4.05
C TRP A 166 5.18 -7.90 -5.26
N LEU A 167 5.59 -7.26 -6.36
CA LEU A 167 6.09 -7.95 -7.55
C LEU A 167 7.43 -8.66 -7.32
N LEU A 168 8.27 -8.23 -6.38
CA LEU A 168 9.48 -8.95 -5.99
C LEU A 168 9.16 -10.35 -5.43
N GLU A 169 8.06 -10.47 -4.69
CA GLU A 169 7.58 -11.75 -4.15
C GLU A 169 6.80 -12.57 -5.19
N TYR A 170 6.11 -11.89 -6.11
CA TYR A 170 5.25 -12.50 -7.13
C TYR A 170 5.65 -12.13 -8.58
N PRO A 171 6.83 -12.54 -9.06
CA PRO A 171 7.33 -12.15 -10.39
C PRO A 171 6.48 -12.67 -11.56
N ASN A 172 5.66 -13.70 -11.34
CA ASN A 172 4.75 -14.26 -12.35
C ASN A 172 3.31 -13.76 -12.19
N ALA A 173 3.06 -12.65 -11.48
CA ALA A 173 1.71 -12.17 -11.19
C ALA A 173 0.83 -11.90 -12.42
N PHE A 174 1.45 -11.70 -13.59
CA PHE A 174 0.76 -11.45 -14.86
C PHE A 174 0.47 -12.72 -15.66
N ASP A 175 0.96 -13.88 -15.21
CA ASP A 175 0.62 -15.16 -15.82
C ASP A 175 -0.83 -15.50 -15.51
N LYS A 176 -1.60 -15.86 -16.54
CA LYS A 176 -3.00 -16.25 -16.42
C LYS A 176 -3.20 -17.35 -15.37
N LYS A 177 -2.31 -18.35 -15.31
CA LYS A 177 -2.40 -19.44 -14.33
C LYS A 177 -2.15 -18.93 -12.91
N GLN A 178 -1.27 -17.94 -12.75
CA GLN A 178 -1.01 -17.28 -11.47
C GLN A 178 -2.18 -16.40 -11.02
N GLN A 179 -2.87 -15.75 -11.96
CA GLN A 179 -4.06 -14.96 -11.66
C GLN A 179 -5.23 -15.86 -11.25
N GLU A 180 -5.44 -16.98 -11.95
CA GLU A 180 -6.40 -18.02 -11.56
C GLU A 180 -6.10 -18.58 -10.16
N LEU A 181 -4.82 -18.66 -9.79
CA LEU A 181 -4.39 -19.03 -8.45
C LEU A 181 -4.81 -18.03 -7.39
N PHE A 182 -4.59 -16.75 -7.65
CA PHE A 182 -4.97 -15.70 -6.72
C PHE A 182 -6.49 -15.63 -6.51
N ALA A 183 -7.28 -15.92 -7.55
CA ALA A 183 -8.74 -15.92 -7.51
C ALA A 183 -9.33 -17.06 -6.66
N ASN A 184 -8.62 -18.17 -6.50
CA ASN A 184 -9.10 -19.35 -5.79
C ASN A 184 -8.49 -19.43 -4.37
N PRO A 185 -9.20 -18.98 -3.32
CA PRO A 185 -8.70 -19.12 -1.95
C PRO A 185 -8.54 -20.60 -1.57
N PRO A 186 -7.47 -20.98 -0.85
CA PRO A 186 -7.29 -22.35 -0.43
C PRO A 186 -8.45 -22.78 0.47
N ARG A 187 -9.23 -23.79 0.03
CA ARG A 187 -10.25 -24.40 0.87
C ARG A 187 -9.57 -25.02 2.09
N ARG A 188 -10.03 -24.68 3.31
CA ARG A 188 -9.45 -25.18 4.58
C ARG A 188 -9.16 -26.69 4.49
N GLY A 189 -7.92 -27.06 4.75
CA GLY A 189 -7.48 -28.46 4.84
C GLY A 189 -7.11 -29.12 3.50
N ARG A 190 -7.59 -28.64 2.34
CA ARG A 190 -7.28 -29.26 1.04
C ARG A 190 -6.04 -28.59 0.42
N PRO A 191 -5.07 -29.37 -0.09
CA PRO A 191 -3.93 -28.82 -0.81
C PRO A 191 -4.41 -28.05 -2.05
N ASN A 192 -3.86 -26.87 -2.29
CA ASN A 192 -4.17 -26.12 -3.50
C ASN A 192 -3.42 -26.80 -4.65
N ASN A 193 -4.10 -27.68 -5.39
CA ASN A 193 -3.50 -28.42 -6.51
C ASN A 193 -2.87 -27.49 -7.55
N VAL A 194 -3.36 -26.25 -7.64
CA VAL A 194 -2.86 -25.27 -8.59
C VAL A 194 -1.52 -24.66 -8.09
N GLU A 195 -1.35 -24.44 -6.78
CA GLU A 195 -0.07 -23.92 -6.23
C GLU A 195 1.04 -24.95 -6.39
N LEU A 196 0.69 -26.22 -6.16
CA LEU A 196 1.59 -27.33 -6.42
C LEU A 196 1.93 -27.42 -7.91
N ALA A 197 0.96 -27.19 -8.81
CA ALA A 197 1.20 -27.19 -10.26
C ALA A 197 2.11 -26.03 -10.70
N LEU A 198 1.96 -24.84 -10.11
CA LEU A 198 2.88 -23.71 -10.33
C LEU A 198 4.28 -24.01 -9.81
N LEU A 199 4.38 -24.56 -8.59
CA LEU A 199 5.67 -24.95 -8.01
C LEU A 199 6.39 -25.97 -8.91
N ILE A 200 5.66 -26.96 -9.44
CA ILE A 200 6.20 -27.93 -10.41
C ILE A 200 6.69 -27.24 -11.68
N GLU A 201 5.94 -26.28 -12.21
CA GLU A 201 6.31 -25.55 -13.42
C GLU A 201 7.57 -24.70 -13.22
N LEU A 202 7.67 -23.98 -12.10
CA LEU A 202 8.86 -23.19 -11.79
C LEU A 202 10.08 -24.07 -11.50
N ALA A 203 9.89 -25.19 -10.80
CA ALA A 203 10.93 -26.18 -10.61
C ALA A 203 11.37 -26.83 -11.93
N ALA A 204 10.48 -26.94 -12.93
CA ALA A 204 10.83 -27.43 -14.26
C ALA A 204 11.72 -26.44 -15.03
N LYS A 205 11.65 -25.13 -14.75
CA LYS A 205 12.60 -24.15 -15.31
C LYS A 205 14.02 -24.38 -14.79
N VAL A 206 14.14 -24.84 -13.54
CA VAL A 206 15.42 -25.17 -12.90
C VAL A 206 15.96 -26.52 -13.37
N LYS A 207 15.09 -27.53 -13.42
CA LYS A 207 15.40 -28.88 -13.88
C LYS A 207 14.27 -29.38 -14.76
N PRO A 208 14.38 -29.29 -16.10
CA PRO A 208 13.32 -29.67 -17.03
C PRO A 208 12.90 -31.13 -16.88
N GLU A 209 13.86 -32.02 -16.67
CA GLU A 209 13.63 -33.45 -16.50
C GLU A 209 13.80 -33.87 -15.03
N MET A 210 12.75 -33.67 -14.23
CA MET A 210 12.71 -34.14 -12.84
C MET A 210 12.40 -35.64 -12.77
N THR A 211 13.25 -36.38 -12.05
CA THR A 211 13.01 -37.79 -11.68
C THR A 211 11.81 -37.92 -10.74
N GLN A 212 11.27 -39.14 -10.60
CA GLN A 212 10.15 -39.41 -9.70
C GLN A 212 10.46 -39.03 -8.24
N GLN A 213 11.68 -39.28 -7.77
CA GLN A 213 12.13 -38.90 -6.43
C GLN A 213 12.20 -37.38 -6.25
N GLU A 214 12.59 -36.63 -7.27
CA GLU A 214 12.67 -35.17 -7.24
C GLU A 214 11.29 -34.53 -7.27
N ARG A 215 10.36 -35.08 -8.06
CA ARG A 215 8.95 -34.68 -8.04
C ARG A 215 8.32 -34.92 -6.66
N GLU A 216 8.63 -36.05 -6.03
CA GLU A 216 8.14 -36.35 -4.69
C GLU A 216 8.80 -35.46 -3.63
N ARG A 217 10.08 -35.11 -3.79
CA ARG A 217 10.75 -34.13 -2.92
C ARG A 217 10.11 -32.76 -3.02
N LEU A 218 9.78 -32.30 -4.23
CA LEU A 218 9.10 -31.04 -4.47
C LEU A 218 7.71 -31.02 -3.82
N ARG A 219 6.94 -32.11 -3.95
CA ARG A 219 5.66 -32.29 -3.24
C ARG A 219 5.84 -32.21 -1.72
N LYS A 220 6.85 -32.88 -1.16
CA LYS A 220 7.14 -32.81 0.28
C LYS A 220 7.46 -31.38 0.71
N ILE A 221 8.31 -30.66 -0.04
CA ILE A 221 8.61 -29.25 0.23
C ILE A 221 7.33 -28.43 0.29
N TYR A 222 6.43 -28.59 -0.69
CA TYR A 222 5.12 -27.93 -0.69
C TYR A 222 4.31 -28.27 0.57
N TYR A 223 4.10 -29.55 0.87
CA TYR A 223 3.26 -29.95 1.99
C TYR A 223 3.79 -29.48 3.35
N TYR A 224 5.11 -29.53 3.55
CA TYR A 224 5.73 -29.10 4.79
C TYR A 224 5.78 -27.57 4.95
N HIS A 225 5.86 -26.82 3.84
CA HIS A 225 6.14 -25.38 3.89
C HIS A 225 5.06 -24.47 3.30
N ARG A 226 3.95 -25.00 2.79
CA ARG A 226 2.84 -24.21 2.22
C ARG A 226 2.23 -23.15 3.13
N LYS A 227 2.52 -23.18 4.45
CA LYS A 227 2.06 -22.18 5.42
C LYS A 227 3.18 -21.23 5.89
N SER A 228 4.42 -21.52 5.55
CA SER A 228 5.59 -20.86 6.13
C SER A 228 6.56 -20.29 5.09
N LEU A 229 6.44 -20.68 3.83
CA LEU A 229 7.29 -20.23 2.72
C LEU A 229 6.42 -19.82 1.53
N THR A 230 6.91 -18.86 0.76
CA THR A 230 6.41 -18.51 -0.57
C THR A 230 6.79 -19.60 -1.58
N VAL A 231 6.13 -19.61 -2.75
CA VAL A 231 6.47 -20.55 -3.84
C VAL A 231 7.91 -20.36 -4.28
N ARG A 232 8.41 -19.13 -4.33
CA ARG A 232 9.80 -18.83 -4.72
C ARG A 232 10.80 -19.42 -3.74
N GLU A 233 10.60 -19.23 -2.44
CA GLU A 233 11.45 -19.84 -1.40
C GLU A 233 11.41 -21.37 -1.43
N MET A 234 10.27 -21.97 -1.80
CA MET A 234 10.17 -23.41 -2.03
C MET A 234 10.95 -23.87 -3.27
N VAL A 235 10.95 -23.09 -4.36
CA VAL A 235 11.79 -23.35 -5.54
C VAL A 235 13.27 -23.24 -5.18
N GLU A 236 13.68 -22.21 -4.44
CA GLU A 236 15.06 -22.04 -3.98
C GLU A 236 15.50 -23.21 -3.08
N LYS A 237 14.60 -23.71 -2.23
CA LYS A 237 14.85 -24.89 -1.39
C LYS A 237 15.02 -26.16 -2.23
N PHE A 238 14.25 -26.29 -3.30
CA PHE A 238 14.39 -27.37 -4.26
C PHE A 238 15.70 -27.26 -5.07
N GLU A 239 16.06 -26.06 -5.53
CA GLU A 239 17.34 -25.77 -6.17
C GLU A 239 18.54 -26.14 -5.30
N LYS A 240 18.52 -25.76 -4.01
CA LYS A 240 19.56 -26.14 -3.05
C LYS A 240 19.68 -27.65 -2.92
N TYR A 241 18.56 -28.37 -2.90
CA TYR A 241 18.54 -29.83 -2.88
C TYR A 241 19.16 -30.44 -4.15
N ILE A 242 18.81 -29.94 -5.35
CA ILE A 242 19.40 -30.41 -6.61
C ILE A 242 20.91 -30.13 -6.66
N ARG A 243 21.34 -28.92 -6.29
CA ARG A 243 22.76 -28.55 -6.23
C ARG A 243 23.55 -29.43 -5.26
N GLY A 244 22.99 -29.75 -4.09
CA GLY A 244 23.62 -30.64 -3.11
C GLY A 244 23.77 -32.08 -3.62
N LYS A 245 22.78 -32.58 -4.38
CA LYS A 245 22.84 -33.92 -5.01
C LYS A 245 23.92 -33.99 -6.09
N ASN A 246 24.06 -32.96 -6.91
CA ASN A 246 25.10 -32.92 -7.96
C ASN A 246 26.51 -32.89 -7.37
N LYS A 247 26.75 -32.13 -6.28
CA LYS A 247 28.05 -32.13 -5.58
C LYS A 247 28.42 -33.48 -4.97
N SER A 248 27.43 -34.26 -4.55
CA SER A 248 27.64 -35.58 -3.97
C SER A 248 28.04 -36.63 -5.02
N ASN A 249 27.63 -36.43 -6.27
CA ASN A 249 28.00 -37.31 -7.39
C ASN A 249 29.43 -37.05 -7.91
N ASP A 250 29.97 -35.84 -7.78
CA ASP A 250 31.37 -35.54 -8.15
C ASP A 250 32.40 -36.03 -7.11
N SER A 251 31.94 -36.46 -5.93
CA SER A 251 32.83 -36.86 -4.82
C SER A 251 33.03 -38.37 -4.70
N GLN A 252 32.45 -39.18 -5.61
CA GLN A 252 32.55 -40.65 -5.63
C GLN A 252 33.21 -41.21 -6.89
N VAL A 253 34.13 -40.47 -7.49
CA VAL A 253 35.10 -41.02 -8.45
C VAL A 253 36.50 -40.84 -7.86
N GLY A 254 36.94 -41.85 -7.11
CA GLY A 254 38.24 -41.96 -6.47
C GLY A 254 38.42 -43.34 -5.90
#